data_AF-A0A8T5W146-F1
#
_entry.id   AF-A0A8T5W146-F1
#
_cell.length_a   1.000
_cell.length_b   1.000
_cell.length_c   1.000
_cell.angle_alpha   90.00
_cell.angle_beta   90.00
_cell.angle_gamma   90.00
#
_symmetry.space_group_name_H-M   'P 1'
#
loop_
_entity.id
_entity.type
_entity.pdbx_description
1 polymer ?
#
loop_
_entity_poly.entity_id
_entity_poly.type
_entity_poly.pdbx_seq_one_letter_code
_entity_poly.pdbx_strand_id
1 'polypeptide(L)'
;MKIVRMIGSLGFVVGFFTAIFVGMPWYIYHDPMLPWWLKGAVYCILGGILLVLLTVAVEQRKDKSAGEEFSSDESRSRMLLQNSTEVPGRQITQVLGLVQGHTIFAIWMGRDLSALVRLLLGGELIEYTEMMGRARKVASKRMIAQAEKLGADAIINLRFMTTSVIGSAAELLAYGTAVKLSK
;
A
#
# COMPACT_ATOMS: atom_id res chain seq x y z
N MET A 1 19.72 27.26 -1.80
CA MET A 1 19.78 26.04 -0.94
C MET A 1 19.18 24.79 -1.58
N LYS A 2 17.97 24.83 -2.19
CA LYS A 2 17.37 23.65 -2.88
C LYS A 2 18.22 23.11 -4.04
N ILE A 3 18.79 24.00 -4.86
CA ILE A 3 19.63 23.64 -6.01
C ILE A 3 20.93 22.94 -5.59
N VAL A 4 21.60 23.44 -4.56
CA VAL A 4 22.84 22.84 -4.03
C VAL A 4 22.57 21.44 -3.47
N ARG A 5 21.46 21.25 -2.75
CA ARG A 5 21.04 19.92 -2.26
C ARG A 5 20.72 18.95 -3.40
N MET A 6 20.11 19.45 -4.48
CA MET A 6 19.77 18.64 -5.66
C MET A 6 21.03 18.18 -6.41
N ILE A 7 21.99 19.08 -6.62
CA ILE A 7 23.27 18.76 -7.27
C ILE A 7 24.07 17.77 -6.42
N GLY A 8 24.13 17.98 -5.11
CA GLY A 8 24.79 17.04 -4.19
C GLY A 8 24.16 15.64 -4.20
N SER A 9 22.82 15.58 -4.19
CA SER A 9 22.09 14.32 -4.29
C SER A 9 22.34 13.61 -5.63
N LEU A 10 22.27 14.35 -6.73
CA LEU A 10 22.51 13.80 -8.07
C LEU A 10 23.94 13.25 -8.20
N GLY A 11 24.95 14.00 -7.73
CA GLY A 11 26.34 13.55 -7.73
C GLY A 11 26.56 12.29 -6.88
N PHE A 12 25.94 12.24 -5.69
CA PHE A 12 25.99 11.06 -4.84
C PHE A 12 25.36 9.83 -5.52
N VAL A 13 24.16 9.98 -6.08
CA VAL A 13 23.44 8.89 -6.75
C VAL A 13 24.23 8.37 -7.96
N VAL A 14 24.74 9.26 -8.81
CA VAL A 14 25.54 8.87 -9.98
C VAL A 14 26.84 8.18 -9.56
N GLY A 15 27.55 8.71 -8.55
CA GLY A 15 28.77 8.11 -8.03
C GLY A 15 28.53 6.72 -7.44
N PHE A 16 27.51 6.57 -6.60
CA PHE A 16 27.13 5.29 -5.99
C PHE A 16 26.71 4.26 -7.03
N PHE A 17 25.88 4.66 -7.99
CA PHE A 17 25.43 3.81 -9.09
C PHE A 17 26.62 3.33 -9.93
N THR A 18 27.54 4.24 -10.28
CA THR A 18 28.74 3.89 -11.05
C THR A 18 29.63 2.92 -10.28
N ALA A 19 29.84 3.13 -8.97
CA ALA A 19 30.63 2.22 -8.15
C ALA A 19 30.05 0.80 -8.10
N ILE A 20 28.72 0.68 -7.99
CA ILE A 20 28.04 -0.62 -7.83
C ILE A 20 27.83 -1.35 -9.16
N PHE A 21 27.35 -0.67 -10.19
CA PHE A 21 26.95 -1.33 -11.45
C PHE A 21 28.04 -1.30 -12.52
N VAL A 22 29.11 -0.53 -12.31
CA VAL A 22 30.26 -0.50 -13.22
C VAL A 22 31.53 -0.93 -12.48
N GLY A 23 31.84 -0.31 -11.33
CA GLY A 23 33.06 -0.59 -10.55
C GLY A 23 33.14 -2.01 -10.01
N MET A 24 32.11 -2.49 -9.32
CA MET A 24 32.09 -3.86 -8.76
C MET A 24 32.13 -4.94 -9.85
N PRO A 25 31.30 -4.89 -10.91
CA PRO A 25 31.42 -5.77 -12.07
C PRO A 25 32.82 -5.82 -12.69
N TRP A 26 33.46 -4.65 -12.84
CA TRP A 26 34.82 -4.53 -13.37
C TRP A 26 35.86 -5.20 -12.47
N TYR A 27 35.76 -4.99 -11.16
CA TYR A 27 36.66 -5.60 -10.16
C TYR A 27 36.51 -7.13 -10.14
N ILE A 28 35.28 -7.64 -10.04
CA ILE A 28 34.97 -9.07 -9.98
C ILE A 28 35.43 -9.80 -11.24
N TYR A 29 35.34 -9.14 -12.40
CA TYR A 29 35.80 -9.71 -13.66
C TYR A 29 37.30 -10.01 -13.61
N HIS A 30 38.10 -9.03 -13.16
CA HIS A 30 39.56 -9.10 -13.17
C HIS A 30 40.17 -9.83 -11.98
N ASP A 31 39.42 -10.07 -10.90
CA ASP A 31 39.93 -10.78 -9.73
C ASP A 31 40.09 -12.29 -10.02
N PRO A 32 41.32 -12.83 -10.05
CA PRO A 32 41.56 -14.25 -10.32
C PRO A 32 41.24 -15.16 -9.12
N MET A 33 41.05 -14.60 -7.92
CA MET A 33 40.84 -15.37 -6.68
C MET A 33 39.39 -15.80 -6.47
N LEU A 34 38.42 -15.15 -7.13
CA LEU A 34 37.00 -15.45 -6.99
C LEU A 34 36.58 -16.65 -7.85
N PRO A 35 35.96 -17.70 -7.26
CA PRO A 35 35.40 -18.80 -8.02
C PRO A 35 34.36 -18.34 -9.04
N TRP A 36 34.32 -18.98 -10.21
CA TRP A 36 33.43 -18.59 -11.32
C TRP A 36 31.94 -18.61 -10.94
N TRP A 37 31.51 -19.54 -10.08
CA TRP A 37 30.13 -19.62 -9.59
C TRP A 37 29.76 -18.41 -8.72
N LEU A 38 30.71 -17.91 -7.92
CA LEU A 38 30.50 -16.75 -7.06
C LEU A 38 30.46 -15.47 -7.91
N LYS A 39 31.32 -15.37 -8.93
CA LYS A 39 31.24 -14.28 -9.92
C LYS A 39 29.85 -14.25 -10.58
N GLY A 40 29.39 -15.42 -11.07
CA GLY A 40 28.07 -15.58 -11.66
C GLY A 40 26.95 -15.16 -10.71
N ALA A 41 26.99 -15.60 -9.45
CA ALA A 41 26.00 -15.23 -8.44
C ALA A 41 25.94 -13.71 -8.20
N VAL A 42 27.08 -13.04 -8.08
CA VAL A 42 27.12 -11.58 -7.90
C VAL A 42 26.60 -10.83 -9.13
N TYR A 43 26.93 -11.28 -10.35
CA TYR A 43 26.36 -10.69 -11.56
C TYR A 43 24.85 -10.88 -11.65
N CYS A 44 24.33 -12.04 -11.27
CA CYS A 44 22.88 -12.28 -11.22
C CYS A 44 22.20 -11.35 -10.21
N ILE A 45 22.79 -11.13 -9.03
CA ILE A 45 22.24 -10.22 -8.01
C ILE A 45 22.26 -8.78 -8.51
N LEU A 46 23.41 -8.29 -9.00
CA LEU A 46 23.55 -6.92 -9.51
C LEU A 46 22.63 -6.68 -10.72
N GLY A 47 22.59 -7.60 -11.67
CA GLY A 47 21.70 -7.53 -12.83
C GLY A 47 20.22 -7.56 -12.44
N GLY A 48 19.84 -8.40 -11.48
CA GLY A 48 18.48 -8.45 -10.94
C GLY A 48 18.05 -7.15 -10.28
N ILE A 49 18.90 -6.57 -9.43
CA ILE A 49 18.63 -5.27 -8.79
C ILE A 49 18.49 -4.17 -9.85
N LEU A 50 19.39 -4.13 -10.85
CA LEU A 50 19.34 -3.15 -11.93
C LEU A 50 18.06 -3.25 -12.76
N LEU A 51 17.63 -4.49 -13.09
CA LEU A 51 16.38 -4.74 -13.80
C LEU A 51 15.18 -4.21 -13.01
N VAL A 52 15.10 -4.49 -11.70
CA VAL A 52 14.01 -4.01 -10.84
C VAL A 52 14.00 -2.48 -10.75
N LEU A 53 15.17 -1.85 -10.62
CA LEU A 53 15.28 -0.39 -10.64
C LEU A 53 14.74 0.21 -11.95
N LEU A 54 15.06 -0.40 -13.08
CA LEU A 54 14.58 0.03 -14.39
C LEU A 54 13.08 -0.18 -14.55
N THR A 55 12.53 -1.33 -14.15
CA THR A 55 11.09 -1.59 -14.25
C THR A 55 10.30 -0.61 -13.39
N VAL A 56 10.74 -0.36 -12.15
CA VAL A 56 10.10 0.64 -11.27
C VAL A 56 10.18 2.04 -11.87
N ALA A 57 11.33 2.44 -12.43
CA ALA A 57 11.48 3.75 -13.04
C ALA A 57 10.55 3.96 -14.25
N VAL A 58 10.26 2.88 -15.00
CA VAL A 58 9.28 2.89 -16.10
C VAL A 58 7.85 2.96 -15.57
N GLU A 59 7.50 2.16 -14.57
CA GLU A 59 6.16 2.18 -13.95
C GLU A 59 5.82 3.53 -13.33
N GLN A 60 6.77 4.16 -12.62
CA GLN A 60 6.57 5.49 -12.04
C GLN A 60 6.23 6.57 -13.07
N ARG A 61 6.65 6.41 -14.33
CA ARG A 61 6.26 7.33 -15.41
C ARG A 61 4.82 7.11 -15.87
N LYS A 62 4.34 5.85 -15.80
CA LYS A 62 3.01 5.45 -16.25
C LYS A 62 1.93 5.83 -15.22
N ASP A 63 2.22 5.68 -13.93
CA ASP A 63 1.25 5.96 -12.86
C ASP A 63 0.97 7.45 -12.65
N LYS A 64 1.86 8.33 -13.11
CA LYS A 64 1.61 9.78 -13.15
C LYS A 64 0.39 10.18 -14.01
N SER A 65 -0.15 9.24 -14.79
CA SER A 65 -1.25 9.44 -15.74
C SER A 65 -2.57 8.77 -15.34
N ALA A 66 -2.60 7.98 -14.25
CA ALA A 66 -3.73 7.08 -13.93
C ALA A 66 -4.44 7.40 -12.61
N GLY A 67 -4.27 8.63 -12.11
CA GLY A 67 -4.91 9.10 -10.88
C GLY A 67 -6.35 9.57 -11.09
N GLU A 68 -7.22 8.78 -11.72
CA GLU A 68 -8.68 9.00 -11.72
C GLU A 68 -9.38 7.80 -12.39
N GLU A 69 -9.80 6.83 -11.57
CA GLU A 69 -11.00 6.01 -11.82
C GLU A 69 -11.20 5.02 -10.66
N PHE A 70 -11.77 5.52 -9.56
CA PHE A 70 -12.51 4.64 -8.65
C PHE A 70 -13.89 4.44 -9.26
N SER A 71 -14.04 3.39 -10.07
CA SER A 71 -15.32 3.05 -10.66
C SER A 71 -16.33 2.67 -9.58
N SER A 72 -17.45 3.36 -9.65
CA SER A 72 -18.68 3.14 -8.90
C SER A 72 -19.28 1.78 -9.25
N ASP A 73 -18.99 0.78 -8.43
CA ASP A 73 -19.85 -0.40 -8.36
C ASP A 73 -19.90 -0.92 -6.91
N GLU A 74 -20.29 -0.04 -5.99
CA GLU A 74 -20.79 -0.47 -4.68
C GLU A 74 -22.23 -0.94 -4.84
N SER A 75 -22.35 -2.26 -4.96
CA SER A 75 -23.57 -3.04 -4.76
C SER A 75 -24.50 -2.38 -3.72
N ARG A 76 -25.75 -2.14 -4.13
CA ARG A 76 -26.89 -1.49 -3.46
C ARG A 76 -27.22 -2.03 -2.05
N SER A 77 -26.31 -2.02 -1.08
CA SER A 77 -26.68 -2.10 0.32
C SER A 77 -27.19 -0.72 0.74
N ARG A 78 -28.43 -0.67 1.24
CA ARG A 78 -29.09 0.56 1.69
C ARG A 78 -28.48 1.13 2.98
N MET A 79 -27.45 0.49 3.52
CA MET A 79 -26.80 0.86 4.78
C MET A 79 -26.08 2.21 4.65
N LEU A 80 -26.53 3.20 5.41
CA LEU A 80 -25.86 4.51 5.47
C LEU A 80 -24.62 4.41 6.35
N LEU A 81 -23.45 4.80 5.82
CA LEU A 81 -22.20 4.86 6.58
C LEU A 81 -21.84 6.32 6.87
N GLN A 82 -21.59 6.67 8.12
CA GLN A 82 -21.21 8.02 8.54
C GLN A 82 -20.07 8.00 9.55
N ASN A 83 -19.15 8.96 9.42
CA ASN A 83 -18.07 9.19 10.39
C ASN A 83 -18.48 10.16 11.51
N SER A 84 -19.63 10.84 11.37
CA SER A 84 -20.29 11.63 12.42
C SER A 84 -21.07 10.73 13.38
N THR A 85 -21.35 11.24 14.57
CA THR A 85 -22.22 10.59 15.57
C THR A 85 -23.71 10.75 15.27
N GLU A 86 -24.06 11.64 14.34
CA GLU A 86 -25.45 11.99 14.00
C GLU A 86 -25.63 12.01 12.49
N VAL A 87 -26.89 11.84 12.04
CA VAL A 87 -27.28 11.90 10.62
C VAL A 87 -28.17 13.13 10.42
N PRO A 88 -27.71 14.18 9.72
CA PRO A 88 -28.54 15.36 9.48
C PRO A 88 -29.88 15.00 8.82
N GLY A 89 -30.98 15.51 9.38
CA GLY A 89 -32.33 15.28 8.87
C GLY A 89 -32.96 13.93 9.23
N ARG A 90 -32.28 13.07 10.00
CA ARG A 90 -32.86 11.82 10.54
C ARG A 90 -32.51 11.63 12.00
N GLN A 91 -33.46 11.22 12.83
CA GLN A 91 -33.21 10.95 14.24
C GLN A 91 -32.85 9.48 14.46
N ILE A 92 -31.95 9.22 15.41
CA ILE A 92 -31.62 7.85 15.83
C ILE A 92 -32.74 7.35 16.73
N THR A 93 -33.47 6.33 16.30
CA THR A 93 -34.59 5.74 17.07
C THR A 93 -34.13 4.62 18.00
N GLN A 94 -33.07 3.91 17.63
CA GLN A 94 -32.52 2.82 18.43
C GLN A 94 -31.02 2.63 18.15
N VAL A 95 -30.23 2.42 19.21
CA VAL A 95 -28.84 1.98 19.11
C VAL A 95 -28.79 0.45 19.22
N LEU A 96 -28.21 -0.21 18.21
CA LEU A 96 -28.14 -1.67 18.11
C LEU A 96 -26.80 -2.23 18.62
N GLY A 97 -25.80 -1.37 18.82
CA GLY A 97 -24.52 -1.72 19.41
C GLY A 97 -23.33 -1.61 18.46
N LEU A 98 -22.18 -2.10 18.92
CA LEU A 98 -20.93 -2.09 18.17
C LEU A 98 -20.98 -3.09 17.01
N VAL A 99 -20.57 -2.64 15.83
CA VAL A 99 -20.32 -3.50 14.67
C VAL A 99 -18.90 -3.31 14.19
N GLN A 100 -18.30 -4.38 13.68
CA GLN A 100 -16.91 -4.42 13.28
C GLN A 100 -16.65 -5.43 12.17
N GLY A 101 -15.58 -5.19 11.42
CA GLY A 101 -15.05 -6.11 10.42
C GLY A 101 -13.54 -5.93 10.32
N HIS A 102 -12.79 -7.01 10.43
CA HIS A 102 -11.34 -6.99 10.32
C HIS A 102 -10.88 -7.87 9.15
N THR A 103 -9.68 -7.61 8.65
CA THR A 103 -8.99 -8.45 7.66
C THR A 103 -7.50 -8.23 7.74
N ILE A 104 -6.72 -9.26 7.43
CA ILE A 104 -5.27 -9.19 7.35
C ILE A 104 -4.89 -9.44 5.89
N PHE A 105 -4.08 -8.56 5.32
CA PHE A 105 -3.52 -8.72 3.99
C PHE A 105 -2.01 -8.76 4.07
N ALA A 106 -1.42 -9.68 3.31
CA ALA A 106 0.02 -9.78 3.12
C ALA A 106 0.39 -9.39 1.69
N ILE A 107 1.54 -8.76 1.52
CA ILE A 107 2.14 -8.44 0.23
C ILE A 107 3.12 -9.55 -0.11
N TRP A 108 3.04 -10.04 -1.35
CA TRP A 108 3.96 -11.06 -1.83
C TRP A 108 5.37 -10.48 -2.04
N MET A 109 6.40 -11.29 -1.77
CA MET A 109 7.81 -10.88 -1.69
C MET A 109 8.31 -10.05 -2.89
N GLY A 110 7.92 -10.37 -4.13
CA GLY A 110 8.36 -9.59 -5.29
C GLY A 110 7.71 -8.20 -5.40
N ARG A 111 6.47 -8.01 -4.94
CA ARG A 111 5.85 -6.68 -4.83
C ARG A 111 6.49 -5.86 -3.71
N ASP A 112 6.91 -6.53 -2.65
CA ASP A 112 7.60 -5.90 -1.52
C ASP A 112 8.98 -5.35 -1.93
N LEU A 113 9.68 -6.03 -2.84
CA LEU A 113 10.94 -5.53 -3.41
C LEU A 113 10.75 -4.28 -4.28
N SER A 114 9.70 -4.22 -5.10
CA SER A 114 9.31 -3.01 -5.85
C SER A 114 9.06 -1.84 -4.90
N ALA A 115 8.29 -2.09 -3.83
CA ALA A 115 8.02 -1.09 -2.80
C ALA A 115 9.29 -0.60 -2.09
N LEU A 116 10.25 -1.50 -1.79
CA LEU A 116 11.55 -1.12 -1.21
C LEU A 116 12.33 -0.19 -2.14
N VAL A 117 12.34 -0.49 -3.45
CA VAL A 117 12.98 0.37 -4.45
C VAL A 117 12.28 1.74 -4.53
N ARG A 118 10.94 1.75 -4.55
CA ARG A 118 10.15 2.99 -4.56
C ARG A 118 10.41 3.84 -3.31
N LEU A 119 10.56 3.22 -2.14
CA LEU A 119 10.91 3.89 -0.89
C LEU A 119 12.28 4.58 -0.98
N LEU A 120 13.30 3.89 -1.51
CA LEU A 120 14.65 4.45 -1.67
C LEU A 120 14.69 5.61 -2.67
N LEU A 121 13.91 5.52 -3.75
CA LEU A 121 13.84 6.55 -4.80
C LEU A 121 12.82 7.66 -4.50
N GLY A 122 12.05 7.56 -3.41
CA GLY A 122 11.08 8.56 -2.97
C GLY A 122 9.75 8.58 -3.75
N GLY A 123 9.29 7.43 -4.26
CA GLY A 123 8.00 7.26 -4.94
C GLY A 123 6.90 6.70 -4.04
N GLU A 124 5.65 6.75 -4.53
CA GLU A 124 4.49 6.17 -3.84
C GLU A 124 4.56 4.63 -3.78
N LEU A 125 4.17 4.06 -2.64
CA LEU A 125 4.06 2.61 -2.41
C LEU A 125 2.70 2.08 -2.93
N ILE A 126 2.55 2.07 -4.25
CA ILE A 126 1.28 1.76 -4.93
C ILE A 126 0.72 0.39 -4.51
N GLU A 127 1.58 -0.61 -4.38
CA GLU A 127 1.18 -1.96 -3.99
C GLU A 127 0.60 -1.99 -2.56
N TYR A 128 1.12 -1.14 -1.67
CA TYR A 128 0.56 -0.94 -0.34
C TYR A 128 -0.75 -0.14 -0.39
N THR A 129 -0.84 0.90 -1.23
CA THR A 129 -2.07 1.68 -1.45
C THR A 129 -3.21 0.80 -1.97
N GLU A 130 -2.96 -0.01 -3.00
CA GLU A 130 -3.92 -0.98 -3.56
C GLU A 130 -4.34 -2.02 -2.52
N MET A 131 -3.38 -2.56 -1.77
CA MET A 131 -3.63 -3.53 -0.71
C MET A 131 -4.55 -2.94 0.37
N MET A 132 -4.26 -1.72 0.83
CA MET A 132 -5.10 -1.02 1.81
C MET A 132 -6.50 -0.71 1.28
N GLY A 133 -6.63 -0.38 -0.02
CA GLY A 133 -7.93 -0.21 -0.67
C GLY A 133 -8.76 -1.50 -0.65
N ARG A 134 -8.17 -2.65 -0.99
CA ARG A 134 -8.84 -3.95 -0.92
C ARG A 134 -9.19 -4.33 0.51
N ALA A 135 -8.26 -4.11 1.45
CA ALA A 135 -8.47 -4.36 2.87
C ALA A 135 -9.67 -3.57 3.40
N ARG A 136 -9.77 -2.28 3.06
CA ARG A 136 -10.89 -1.42 3.42
C ARG A 136 -12.22 -1.96 2.91
N LYS A 137 -12.28 -2.38 1.63
CA LYS A 137 -13.50 -2.95 1.05
C LYS A 137 -13.96 -4.21 1.80
N VAL A 138 -13.04 -5.13 2.09
CA VAL A 138 -13.35 -6.39 2.78
C VAL A 138 -13.80 -6.14 4.22
N ALA A 139 -13.07 -5.30 4.96
CA ALA A 139 -13.40 -4.94 6.35
C ALA A 139 -14.77 -4.25 6.43
N SER A 140 -15.03 -3.26 5.58
CA SER A 140 -16.33 -2.58 5.48
C SER A 140 -17.45 -3.55 5.17
N LYS A 141 -17.27 -4.45 4.20
CA LYS A 141 -18.29 -5.45 3.84
C LYS A 141 -18.64 -6.37 5.01
N ARG A 142 -17.64 -6.81 5.79
CA ARG A 142 -17.86 -7.65 6.98
C ARG A 142 -18.59 -6.89 8.08
N MET A 143 -18.23 -5.63 8.32
CA MET A 143 -18.91 -4.75 9.27
C MET A 143 -20.36 -4.47 8.87
N ILE A 144 -20.63 -4.17 7.59
CA ILE A 144 -21.97 -3.96 7.04
C ILE A 144 -22.81 -5.23 7.21
N ALA A 145 -22.27 -6.40 6.87
CA ALA A 145 -22.99 -7.66 7.05
C ALA A 145 -23.34 -7.94 8.53
N GLN A 146 -22.51 -7.49 9.48
CA GLN A 146 -22.87 -7.56 10.89
C GLN A 146 -24.01 -6.59 11.24
N ALA A 147 -23.97 -5.36 10.74
CA ALA A 147 -25.03 -4.37 10.95
C ALA A 147 -26.38 -4.79 10.31
N GLU A 148 -26.35 -5.40 9.13
CA GLU A 148 -27.53 -5.94 8.46
C GLU A 148 -28.20 -7.05 9.29
N LYS A 149 -27.41 -7.93 9.93
CA LYS A 149 -27.94 -8.96 10.85
C LYS A 149 -28.64 -8.38 12.07
N LEU A 150 -28.24 -7.18 12.49
CA LEU A 150 -28.91 -6.45 13.58
C LEU A 150 -30.14 -5.67 13.10
N GLY A 151 -30.40 -5.64 11.79
CA GLY A 151 -31.48 -4.85 11.19
C GLY A 151 -31.23 -3.35 11.29
N ALA A 152 -29.97 -2.92 11.19
CA ALA A 152 -29.58 -1.52 11.20
C ALA A 152 -29.94 -0.81 9.89
N ASP A 153 -30.22 0.49 9.99
CA ASP A 153 -30.39 1.38 8.83
C ASP A 153 -29.10 2.14 8.53
N ALA A 154 -28.27 2.36 9.56
CA ALA A 154 -27.02 3.09 9.45
C ALA A 154 -25.93 2.58 10.41
N ILE A 155 -24.68 2.87 10.07
CA ILE A 155 -23.51 2.76 10.94
C ILE A 155 -22.93 4.16 11.10
N ILE A 156 -23.00 4.70 12.31
CA ILE A 156 -22.46 6.01 12.68
C ILE A 156 -21.13 5.87 13.42
N ASN A 157 -20.40 6.98 13.54
CA ASN A 157 -19.07 7.04 14.15
C ASN A 157 -18.12 5.97 13.55
N LEU A 158 -18.20 5.76 12.24
CA LEU A 158 -17.34 4.83 11.52
C LEU A 158 -15.88 5.26 11.65
N ARG A 159 -15.03 4.30 12.00
CA ARG A 159 -13.58 4.44 12.11
C ARG A 159 -12.89 3.28 11.41
N PHE A 160 -11.75 3.58 10.81
CA PHE A 160 -10.81 2.59 10.32
C PHE A 160 -9.56 2.64 11.19
N MET A 161 -9.08 1.49 11.63
CA MET A 161 -7.80 1.32 12.31
C MET A 161 -6.94 0.35 11.50
N THR A 162 -5.65 0.61 11.49
CA THR A 162 -4.66 -0.27 10.89
C THR A 162 -3.62 -0.65 11.91
N THR A 163 -3.08 -1.86 11.81
CA THR A 163 -1.99 -2.32 12.67
C THR A 163 -1.05 -3.18 11.85
N SER A 164 0.25 -2.95 12.00
CA SER A 164 1.26 -3.83 11.41
C SER A 164 1.27 -5.15 12.19
N VAL A 165 1.12 -6.28 11.51
CA VAL A 165 1.06 -7.60 12.16
C VAL A 165 2.45 -8.24 12.15
N ILE A 166 2.98 -8.48 10.95
CA ILE A 166 4.31 -9.03 10.66
C ILE A 166 4.82 -8.29 9.41
N GLY A 167 6.13 -8.14 9.23
CA GLY A 167 6.71 -7.47 8.06
C GLY A 167 6.03 -7.93 6.75
N SER A 168 5.65 -6.97 5.90
CA SER A 168 4.83 -7.13 4.68
C SER A 168 3.35 -7.50 4.87
N ALA A 169 2.82 -7.52 6.09
CA ALA A 169 1.40 -7.77 6.38
C ALA A 169 0.77 -6.73 7.31
N ALA A 170 -0.44 -6.28 6.97
CA ALA A 170 -1.19 -5.32 7.76
C ALA A 170 -2.62 -5.79 8.03
N GLU A 171 -3.07 -5.56 9.26
CA GLU A 171 -4.47 -5.65 9.64
C GLU A 171 -5.17 -4.34 9.34
N LEU A 172 -6.41 -4.45 8.84
CA LEU A 172 -7.35 -3.33 8.76
C LEU A 172 -8.66 -3.72 9.44
N LEU A 173 -9.02 -2.92 10.44
CA LEU A 173 -10.25 -2.99 11.22
C LEU A 173 -11.16 -1.82 10.85
N ALA A 174 -12.40 -2.10 10.48
CA ALA A 174 -13.48 -1.15 10.37
C ALA A 174 -14.45 -1.36 11.53
N TYR A 175 -14.85 -0.32 12.24
CA TYR A 175 -15.83 -0.41 13.32
C TYR A 175 -16.68 0.86 13.45
N GLY A 176 -17.86 0.71 14.03
CA GLY A 176 -18.78 1.81 14.31
C GLY A 176 -19.99 1.35 15.12
N THR A 177 -20.98 2.22 15.26
CA THR A 177 -22.21 1.94 16.00
C THR A 177 -23.36 1.74 15.03
N ALA A 178 -23.96 0.55 15.05
CA ALA A 178 -25.16 0.26 14.28
C ALA A 178 -26.39 0.92 14.93
N VAL A 179 -27.21 1.59 14.12
CA VAL A 179 -28.40 2.32 14.58
C VAL A 179 -29.58 2.14 13.64
N LYS A 180 -30.78 2.32 14.17
CA LYS A 180 -32.00 2.56 13.39
C LYS A 180 -32.29 4.04 13.29
N LEU A 181 -32.83 4.46 12.15
CA LEU A 181 -33.18 5.85 11.90
C LEU A 181 -34.70 6.01 11.87
N SER A 182 -35.17 7.22 12.15
CA SER A 182 -36.54 7.61 11.86
C SER A 182 -36.80 7.51 10.35
N LYS A 183 -38.00 7.04 9.98
CA LYS A 183 -38.43 7.03 8.57
C LYS A 183 -38.47 8.43 7.98
#